data_AF-A0A923GB35-F1
#
_entry.id   AF-A0A923GB35-F1
#
_cell.length_a   1.000
_cell.length_b   1.000
_cell.length_c   1.000
_cell.angle_alpha   90.00
_cell.angle_beta   90.00
_cell.angle_gamma   90.00
#
_symmetry.space_group_name_H-M   'P 1'
#
loop_
_entity.id
_entity.type
_entity.pdbx_description
1 polymer ?
#
loop_
_entity_poly.entity_id
_entity_poly.type
_entity_poly.pdbx_seq_one_letter_code
_entity_poly.pdbx_strand_id
1 'polypeptide(L)'
;MIYTEDFARWQPSAPMPEITWRTPTGLSIISNGISYSSRYQTDEGRSGTQLIVRGQCDIEIIFGQTVDCLLLEVEINTLGSATSTAYWLTLRDHDYTEFMPGPATLGTFWHEVPGPLDRLVLSTLPLCTVHVRQLEWRPAWRH
;
A
#
# COMPACT_ATOMS: atom_id res chain seq x y z
N MET A 1 35.44 20.65 10.64
CA MET A 1 34.96 19.27 10.38
C MET A 1 34.42 19.27 8.97
N ILE A 2 35.10 18.59 8.05
CA ILE A 2 34.75 18.57 6.63
C ILE A 2 34.49 17.11 6.24
N TYR A 3 33.38 16.91 5.56
CA TYR A 3 32.85 15.65 5.05
C TYR A 3 33.48 15.31 3.69
N THR A 4 33.44 14.03 3.29
CA THR A 4 33.98 13.59 2.00
C THR A 4 33.01 12.60 1.33
N GLU A 5 32.70 12.83 0.05
CA GLU A 5 31.81 12.02 -0.82
C GLU A 5 32.57 11.49 -2.05
N ASP A 6 32.11 10.37 -2.63
CA ASP A 6 32.77 9.67 -3.75
C ASP A 6 31.78 9.38 -4.88
N PHE A 7 31.96 9.96 -6.06
CA PHE A 7 31.01 9.89 -7.17
C PHE A 7 31.02 8.62 -8.06
N ALA A 8 31.49 7.48 -7.52
CA ALA A 8 30.81 6.20 -7.79
C ALA A 8 29.37 6.19 -7.22
N ARG A 9 29.10 7.16 -6.35
CA ARG A 9 27.84 7.90 -6.22
C ARG A 9 27.59 8.69 -7.52
N TRP A 10 26.58 8.28 -8.28
CA TRP A 10 25.70 9.11 -9.13
C TRP A 10 25.44 8.35 -10.44
N GLN A 11 24.32 8.51 -11.16
CA GLN A 11 22.89 8.61 -10.82
C GLN A 11 22.13 8.31 -12.14
N PRO A 12 21.22 7.33 -12.17
CA PRO A 12 20.03 7.49 -13.01
C PRO A 12 18.73 7.40 -12.20
N SER A 13 17.85 8.39 -12.37
CA SER A 13 16.46 8.38 -11.88
C SER A 13 15.50 8.11 -13.04
N ALA A 14 14.75 7.01 -12.96
CA ALA A 14 13.59 6.75 -13.82
C ALA A 14 12.32 7.35 -13.17
N PRO A 15 11.30 7.76 -13.94
CA PRO A 15 10.36 8.81 -13.54
C PRO A 15 9.61 8.48 -12.25
N MET A 16 9.57 9.45 -11.34
CA MET A 16 8.45 9.59 -10.42
C MET A 16 7.18 9.74 -11.25
N PRO A 17 6.14 9.01 -10.89
CA PRO A 17 4.94 9.70 -10.52
C PRO A 17 4.85 9.45 -9.03
N GLU A 18 5.25 10.43 -8.22
CA GLU A 18 4.72 10.53 -6.88
C GLU A 18 3.22 10.73 -7.10
N ILE A 19 2.49 9.63 -7.26
CA ILE A 19 1.06 9.70 -7.51
C ILE A 19 0.46 10.01 -6.17
N THR A 20 0.43 11.30 -5.85
CA THR A 20 -0.34 11.80 -4.72
C THR A 20 -1.80 11.80 -5.14
N TRP A 21 -2.48 10.66 -5.00
CA TRP A 21 -3.94 10.65 -5.12
C TRP A 21 -4.52 11.29 -3.89
N ARG A 22 -5.08 12.50 -4.02
CA ARG A 22 -5.86 13.14 -2.98
C ARG A 22 -7.34 12.96 -3.27
N THR A 23 -8.06 12.41 -2.31
CA THR A 23 -9.53 12.35 -2.38
C THR A 23 -10.14 13.53 -1.63
N PRO A 24 -11.41 13.90 -1.93
CA PRO A 24 -12.15 14.86 -1.11
C PRO A 24 -12.29 14.45 0.36
N THR A 25 -12.11 13.16 0.68
CA THR A 25 -12.16 12.61 2.04
C THR A 25 -10.86 12.81 2.82
N GLY A 26 -9.85 13.46 2.24
CA GLY A 26 -8.55 13.69 2.86
C GLY A 26 -7.60 12.50 2.79
N LEU A 27 -7.97 11.43 2.08
CA LEU A 27 -7.07 10.31 1.81
C LEU A 27 -5.97 10.77 0.86
N SER A 28 -4.72 10.49 1.22
CA SER A 28 -3.56 10.67 0.35
C SER A 28 -2.85 9.33 0.16
N ILE A 29 -2.56 8.96 -1.08
CA ILE A 29 -1.76 7.76 -1.38
C ILE A 29 -0.44 8.23 -1.96
N ILE A 30 0.67 7.63 -1.55
CA ILE A 30 2.03 7.92 -2.03
C ILE A 30 2.68 6.59 -2.39
N SER A 31 3.44 6.55 -3.47
CA SER A 31 4.14 5.36 -3.94
C SER A 31 5.58 5.71 -4.28
N ASN A 32 6.51 4.83 -3.91
CA ASN A 32 7.92 4.94 -4.26
C ASN A 32 8.35 4.01 -5.41
N GLY A 33 7.42 3.26 -6.01
CA GLY A 33 7.71 2.22 -6.99
C GLY A 33 6.72 2.15 -8.15
N ILE A 34 6.64 0.97 -8.79
CA ILE A 34 5.79 0.79 -9.96
C ILE A 34 4.36 0.50 -9.48
N SER A 35 3.54 1.56 -9.47
CA SER A 35 2.13 1.47 -9.14
C SER A 35 1.26 2.27 -10.11
N TYR A 36 0.08 1.76 -10.44
CA TYR A 36 -0.88 2.46 -11.29
C TYR A 36 -2.31 1.97 -11.02
N SER A 37 -3.29 2.82 -11.31
CA SER A 37 -4.70 2.46 -11.20
C SER A 37 -5.25 1.90 -12.51
N SER A 38 -6.07 0.86 -12.45
CA SER A 38 -6.80 0.32 -13.60
C SER A 38 -8.25 0.04 -13.21
N ARG A 39 -9.16 0.09 -14.19
CA ARG A 39 -10.49 -0.49 -13.99
C ARG A 39 -10.39 -2.01 -13.92
N TYR A 40 -11.29 -2.64 -13.18
CA TYR A 40 -11.47 -4.08 -13.15
C TYR A 40 -12.95 -4.44 -13.16
N GLN A 41 -13.24 -5.67 -13.58
CA GLN A 41 -14.55 -6.29 -13.48
C GLN A 41 -14.35 -7.76 -13.06
N THR A 42 -15.11 -8.23 -12.08
CA THR A 42 -15.12 -9.62 -11.64
C THR A 42 -16.11 -10.43 -12.47
N ASP A 43 -15.96 -11.75 -12.45
CA ASP A 43 -16.89 -12.68 -13.12
C ASP A 43 -18.32 -12.58 -12.57
N GLU A 44 -18.47 -12.12 -11.32
CA GLU A 44 -19.74 -11.86 -10.66
C GLU A 44 -20.37 -10.51 -11.06
N GLY A 45 -19.73 -9.76 -11.96
CA GLY A 45 -20.22 -8.48 -12.49
C GLY A 45 -19.87 -7.25 -11.65
N ARG A 46 -19.16 -7.40 -10.52
CA ARG A 46 -18.64 -6.26 -9.74
C ARG A 46 -17.59 -5.53 -10.56
N SER A 47 -17.64 -4.21 -10.64
CA SER A 47 -16.60 -3.42 -11.29
C SER A 47 -16.12 -2.27 -10.40
N GLY A 48 -14.90 -1.80 -10.63
CA GLY A 48 -14.31 -0.74 -9.83
C GLY A 48 -12.96 -0.28 -10.36
N THR A 49 -12.27 0.51 -9.56
CA THR A 49 -10.88 0.90 -9.80
C THR A 49 -10.00 0.19 -8.79
N GLN A 50 -8.98 -0.52 -9.26
CA GLN A 50 -7.96 -1.15 -8.42
C GLN A 50 -6.64 -0.41 -8.54
N LEU A 51 -5.87 -0.42 -7.46
CA LEU A 51 -4.47 -0.02 -7.44
C LEU A 51 -3.61 -1.27 -7.67
N ILE A 52 -2.82 -1.27 -8.73
CA ILE A 52 -1.90 -2.35 -9.06
C ILE A 52 -0.50 -1.94 -8.63
N VAL A 53 0.13 -2.79 -7.83
CA VAL A 53 1.49 -2.63 -7.30
C VAL A 53 2.35 -3.76 -7.83
N ARG A 54 3.47 -3.44 -8.49
CA ARG A 54 4.35 -4.43 -9.13
C ARG A 54 5.77 -4.36 -8.57
N GLY A 55 6.32 -5.54 -8.28
CA GLY A 55 7.66 -5.68 -7.74
C GLY A 55 7.75 -5.10 -6.34
N GLN A 56 8.96 -4.73 -5.93
CA GLN A 56 9.17 -4.11 -4.62
C GLN A 56 8.72 -2.65 -4.65
N CYS A 57 7.75 -2.31 -3.81
CA CYS A 57 7.15 -0.99 -3.75
C CYS A 57 6.52 -0.78 -2.37
N ASP A 58 6.68 0.42 -1.83
CA ASP A 58 5.93 0.87 -0.67
C ASP A 58 4.82 1.81 -1.12
N ILE A 59 3.59 1.47 -0.75
CA ILE A 59 2.43 2.34 -0.89
C ILE A 59 2.06 2.85 0.48
N GLU A 60 2.18 4.15 0.68
CA GLU A 60 1.75 4.83 1.90
C GLU A 60 0.36 5.43 1.70
N ILE A 61 -0.59 5.01 2.53
CA ILE A 61 -1.97 5.48 2.58
C ILE A 61 -2.11 6.30 3.85
N ILE A 62 -2.31 7.60 3.69
CA ILE A 62 -2.41 8.59 4.77
C ILE A 62 -3.87 9.03 4.85
N PHE A 63 -4.46 8.89 6.03
CA PHE A 63 -5.82 9.34 6.28
C PHE A 63 -5.81 10.80 6.76
N GLY A 64 -6.74 11.61 6.26
CA GLY A 64 -6.87 13.02 6.67
C GLY A 64 -7.34 13.21 8.12
N GLN A 65 -7.72 12.11 8.78
CA GLN A 65 -8.13 12.03 10.18
C GLN A 65 -7.90 10.60 10.67
N THR A 66 -7.81 10.43 11.99
CA THR A 66 -7.69 9.11 12.63
C THR A 66 -8.87 8.22 12.26
N VAL A 67 -8.58 6.95 12.00
CA VAL A 67 -9.52 5.90 11.59
C VAL A 67 -9.74 4.93 12.74
N ASP A 68 -10.99 4.58 13.03
CA ASP A 68 -11.37 3.58 14.05
C ASP A 68 -11.29 2.14 13.55
N CYS A 69 -11.52 1.93 12.25
CA CYS A 69 -11.43 0.63 11.62
C CYS A 69 -11.29 0.78 10.10
N LEU A 70 -10.59 -0.19 9.51
CA LEU A 70 -10.26 -0.28 8.10
C LEU A 70 -10.64 -1.68 7.58
N LEU A 71 -11.20 -1.74 6.37
CA LEU A 71 -11.33 -2.96 5.58
C LEU A 71 -10.54 -2.79 4.28
N LEU A 72 -9.62 -3.73 4.03
CA LEU A 72 -8.75 -3.72 2.85
C LEU A 72 -8.90 -5.04 2.07
N GLU A 73 -9.26 -4.96 0.79
CA GLU A 73 -9.25 -6.10 -0.14
C GLU A 73 -7.98 -6.09 -0.98
N VAL A 74 -7.20 -7.16 -0.89
CA VAL A 74 -5.94 -7.35 -1.62
C VAL A 74 -5.96 -8.66 -2.39
N GLU A 75 -5.74 -8.60 -3.70
CA GLU A 75 -5.50 -9.77 -4.54
C GLU A 75 -4.00 -9.93 -4.84
N ILE A 76 -3.50 -11.14 -4.68
CA ILE A 76 -2.14 -11.53 -5.08
C ILE A 76 -2.23 -12.25 -6.42
N ASN A 77 -1.78 -11.56 -7.47
CA ASN A 77 -1.84 -12.06 -8.85
C ASN A 77 -0.53 -12.76 -9.28
N THR A 78 0.59 -12.40 -8.66
CA THR A 78 1.88 -13.05 -8.90
C THR A 78 2.63 -13.14 -7.60
N LEU A 79 3.24 -14.30 -7.34
CA LEU A 79 4.06 -14.58 -6.18
C LEU A 79 5.30 -15.37 -6.63
N GLY A 80 6.49 -14.88 -6.27
CA GLY A 80 7.72 -15.57 -6.57
C GLY A 80 7.84 -16.90 -5.82
N SER A 81 8.54 -17.88 -6.39
CA SER A 81 8.73 -19.20 -5.77
C SER A 81 9.54 -19.17 -4.45
N ALA A 82 10.23 -18.06 -4.17
CA ALA A 82 11.06 -17.88 -2.98
C ALA A 82 10.50 -16.85 -1.98
N THR A 83 9.30 -16.30 -2.20
CA THR A 83 8.72 -15.27 -1.33
C THR A 83 7.88 -15.89 -0.21
N SER A 84 8.24 -15.59 1.05
CA SER A 84 7.53 -16.04 2.25
C SER A 84 6.25 -15.24 2.56
N THR A 85 6.03 -14.14 1.85
CA THR A 85 4.81 -13.32 1.87
C THR A 85 4.78 -12.46 0.59
N ALA A 86 3.61 -12.10 0.09
CA ALA A 86 3.51 -11.15 -1.02
C ALA A 86 3.79 -9.70 -0.62
N TYR A 87 3.46 -9.33 0.63
CA TYR A 87 3.60 -7.96 1.15
C TYR A 87 3.63 -7.93 2.68
N TRP A 88 3.93 -6.76 3.22
CA TRP A 88 3.76 -6.41 4.63
C TRP A 88 2.83 -5.21 4.76
N LEU A 89 1.96 -5.23 5.75
CA LEU A 89 1.19 -4.07 6.19
C LEU A 89 1.89 -3.47 7.41
N THR A 90 2.18 -2.18 7.37
CA THR A 90 2.62 -1.41 8.54
C THR A 90 1.51 -0.47 8.94
N LEU A 91 0.93 -0.69 10.11
CA LEU A 91 -0.13 0.12 10.68
C LEU A 91 0.51 1.16 11.60
N ARG A 92 0.14 2.43 11.48
CA ARG A 92 0.68 3.51 12.32
C ARG A 92 -0.41 4.44 12.82
N ASP A 93 -0.35 4.72 14.11
CA ASP A 93 -0.94 5.90 14.74
C ASP A 93 0.18 6.80 15.30
N HIS A 94 -0.15 7.73 16.19
CA HIS A 94 0.82 8.65 16.77
C HIS A 94 1.90 7.99 17.65
N ASP A 95 1.54 6.93 18.38
CA ASP A 95 2.36 6.32 19.44
C ASP A 95 2.63 4.82 19.20
N TYR A 96 2.01 4.23 18.18
CA TYR A 96 2.00 2.80 17.92
C TYR A 96 2.35 2.47 16.46
N THR A 97 3.07 1.37 16.30
CA THR A 97 3.36 0.77 14.99
C THR A 97 3.22 -0.75 15.08
N GLU A 98 2.39 -1.31 14.21
CA GLU A 98 2.19 -2.75 14.06
C GLU A 98 2.65 -3.22 12.67
N PHE A 99 3.16 -4.44 12.60
CA PHE A 99 3.56 -5.08 11.35
C PHE A 99 2.77 -6.37 11.16
N MET A 100 2.03 -6.48 10.06
CA MET A 100 1.24 -7.66 9.72
C MET A 100 1.73 -8.23 8.39
N PRO A 101 2.16 -9.51 8.33
CA PRO A 101 2.53 -10.13 7.07
C PRO A 101 1.28 -10.41 6.22
N GLY A 102 1.41 -10.17 4.92
CA GLY A 102 0.46 -10.67 3.93
C GLY A 102 0.55 -12.19 3.75
N PRO A 103 -0.40 -12.77 3.00
CA PRO A 103 -0.38 -14.19 2.66
C PRO A 103 0.78 -14.57 1.72
N ALA A 104 1.20 -15.82 1.81
CA ALA A 104 2.22 -16.44 0.96
C ALA A 104 1.61 -17.29 -0.16
N THR A 105 0.40 -16.94 -0.60
CA THR A 105 -0.37 -17.71 -1.59
C THR A 105 -1.14 -16.77 -2.52
N LEU A 106 -1.39 -17.22 -3.75
CA LEU A 106 -2.23 -16.49 -4.70
C LEU A 106 -3.69 -16.44 -4.23
N GLY A 107 -4.42 -15.40 -4.64
CA GLY A 107 -5.85 -15.25 -4.36
C GLY A 107 -6.21 -13.89 -3.77
N THR A 108 -7.47 -13.76 -3.36
CA THR A 108 -8.04 -12.55 -2.75
C THR A 108 -8.09 -12.69 -1.24
N PHE A 109 -7.70 -11.64 -0.53
CA PHE A 109 -7.61 -11.60 0.92
C PHE A 109 -8.19 -10.31 1.46
N TRP A 110 -8.85 -10.43 2.61
CA TRP A 110 -9.45 -9.32 3.32
C TRP A 110 -8.70 -9.08 4.63
N HIS A 111 -8.38 -7.83 4.91
CA HIS A 111 -7.83 -7.40 6.19
C HIS A 111 -8.82 -6.47 6.88
N GLU A 112 -9.35 -6.94 8.00
CA GLU A 112 -10.06 -6.10 8.96
C GLU A 112 -9.04 -5.62 9.99
N VAL A 113 -8.79 -4.32 9.99
CA VAL A 113 -7.77 -3.70 10.84
C VAL A 113 -8.45 -2.78 11.84
N PRO A 114 -8.29 -3.01 13.15
CA PRO A 114 -8.76 -2.09 14.17
C PRO A 114 -7.89 -0.83 14.20
N GLY A 115 -8.50 0.30 14.51
CA GLY A 115 -7.80 1.54 14.81
C GLY A 115 -7.43 1.68 16.30
N PRO A 116 -6.91 2.83 16.72
CA PRO A 116 -6.73 4.04 15.92
C PRO A 116 -5.65 3.88 14.83
N LEU A 117 -5.85 4.53 13.68
CA LEU A 117 -4.91 4.49 12.56
C LEU A 117 -4.88 5.83 11.83
N ASP A 118 -3.69 6.39 11.64
CA ASP A 118 -3.47 7.59 10.82
C ASP A 118 -2.84 7.25 9.46
N ARG A 119 -2.16 6.11 9.39
CA ARG A 119 -1.40 5.69 8.20
C ARG A 119 -1.30 4.17 8.08
N LEU A 120 -1.47 3.68 6.86
CA LEU A 120 -1.19 2.31 6.45
C LEU A 120 -0.09 2.31 5.40
N VAL A 121 0.94 1.47 5.55
CA VAL A 121 1.93 1.21 4.50
C VAL A 121 1.77 -0.22 3.99
N LEU A 122 1.62 -0.41 2.68
CA LEU A 122 1.66 -1.71 2.01
C LEU A 122 3.00 -1.83 1.27
N SER A 123 3.87 -2.70 1.79
CA SER A 123 5.22 -2.95 1.26
C SER A 123 5.25 -4.28 0.52
N THR A 124 5.29 -4.26 -0.81
CA THR A 124 5.35 -5.48 -1.64
C THR A 124 6.77 -6.00 -1.80
N LEU A 125 6.92 -7.31 -1.95
CA LEU A 125 8.24 -7.94 -2.19
C LEU A 125 8.60 -8.00 -3.68
N PRO A 126 9.90 -8.17 -4.02
CA PRO A 126 10.31 -8.47 -5.38
C PRO A 126 9.53 -9.64 -5.97
N LEU A 127 9.30 -9.59 -7.29
CA LEU A 127 8.60 -10.64 -8.05
C LEU A 127 7.13 -10.87 -7.63
N CYS A 128 6.53 -9.94 -6.88
CA CYS A 128 5.11 -9.98 -6.55
C CYS A 128 4.31 -8.98 -7.38
N THR A 129 3.07 -9.30 -7.69
CA THR A 129 2.09 -8.35 -8.20
C THR A 129 0.85 -8.41 -7.30
N VAL A 130 0.53 -7.26 -6.72
CA VAL A 130 -0.53 -7.11 -5.72
C VAL A 130 -1.53 -6.08 -6.22
N HIS A 131 -2.81 -6.40 -6.16
CA HIS A 131 -3.90 -5.51 -6.53
C HIS A 131 -4.69 -5.14 -5.28
N VAL A 132 -4.72 -3.86 -4.91
CA VAL A 132 -5.64 -3.34 -3.89
C VAL A 132 -6.94 -2.99 -4.59
N ARG A 133 -8.00 -3.74 -4.29
CA ARG A 133 -9.29 -3.66 -4.98
C ARG A 133 -10.34 -2.83 -4.26
N GLN A 134 -10.23 -2.78 -2.93
CA GLN A 134 -11.16 -2.09 -2.06
C GLN A 134 -10.43 -1.58 -0.83
N LEU A 135 -10.78 -0.35 -0.44
CA LEU A 135 -10.27 0.32 0.75
C LEU A 135 -11.44 1.07 1.37
N GLU A 136 -11.92 0.59 2.50
CA GLU A 136 -13.00 1.20 3.26
C GLU A 136 -12.52 1.52 4.66
N TRP A 137 -12.95 2.65 5.21
CA TRP A 137 -12.56 3.05 6.55
C TRP A 137 -13.65 3.87 7.23
N ARG A 138 -13.65 3.81 8.57
CA ARG A 138 -14.51 4.63 9.41
C ARG A 138 -13.68 5.66 10.17
N PRO A 139 -13.98 6.97 10.03
CA PRO A 139 -13.37 7.99 10.87
C PRO A 139 -13.59 7.74 12.36
N ALA A 140 -12.58 8.03 13.16
CA ALA A 140 -12.70 8.10 14.61
C ALA A 140 -13.57 9.31 15.02
N TRP A 141 -14.55 9.07 15.89
CA TRP A 141 -15.38 10.16 16.42
C TRP A 141 -14.55 10.98 17.41
N ARG A 142 -14.34 12.26 17.11
CA ARG A 142 -13.82 13.23 18.08
C ARG A 142 -14.99 13.72 18.94
N HIS A 143 -15.03 13.31 20.20
CA HIS A 143 -15.93 13.88 21.21
C HIS A 143 -15.43 15.25 21.68
#